data_AF-A0A3D5S019-F1
#
_entry.id   AF-A0A3D5S019-F1
#
_cell.length_a   1.000
_cell.length_b   1.000
_cell.length_c   1.000
_cell.angle_alpha   90.00
_cell.angle_beta   90.00
_cell.angle_gamma   90.00
#
_symmetry.space_group_name_H-M   'P 1'
#
loop_
_entity.id
_entity.type
_entity.pdbx_description
1 polymer ?
#
loop_
_entity_poly.entity_id
_entity_poly.type
_entity_poly.pdbx_seq_one_letter_code
_entity_poly.pdbx_strand_id
1 'polypeptide(L)' 'MMNEVLVTNDAVIFGIIMLILGFVFYTSSSENPIWKKFYSVVPALLMCYFLPSLLGTFGIIDPDSSKL' A
#
# COMPACT_ATOMS: atom_id res chain seq x y z
N MET A 1 -11.61 -19.93 -16.13
CA MET A 1 -10.51 -20.34 -15.22
C MET A 1 -10.70 -19.56 -13.94
N MET A 2 -10.86 -20.28 -12.83
CA MET A 2 -11.23 -19.75 -11.52
C MET A 2 -10.02 -19.04 -10.91
N ASN A 3 -10.10 -17.73 -10.74
CA ASN A 3 -9.15 -16.98 -9.91
C ASN A 3 -9.85 -16.73 -8.57
N GLU A 4 -9.67 -17.64 -7.61
CA GLU A 4 -10.12 -17.41 -6.25
C GLU A 4 -9.30 -16.26 -5.66
N VAL A 5 -9.88 -15.06 -5.72
CA VAL A 5 -9.39 -13.89 -5.00
C VAL A 5 -9.49 -14.23 -3.51
N LEU A 6 -8.35 -14.61 -2.90
CA LEU A 6 -8.26 -14.97 -1.48
C LEU A 6 -8.75 -13.85 -0.55
N VAL A 7 -8.86 -12.62 -1.07
CA VAL A 7 -9.50 -11.49 -0.40
C VAL A 7 -10.35 -10.73 -1.41
N THR A 8 -11.67 -10.97 -1.40
CA THR A 8 -12.68 -10.25 -2.19
C THR A 8 -13.41 -9.17 -1.38
N ASN A 9 -13.05 -9.02 -0.11
CA ASN A 9 -13.76 -8.15 0.81
C ASN A 9 -13.15 -6.75 0.80
N ASP A 10 -13.90 -5.74 0.36
CA ASP A 10 -13.48 -4.34 0.33
C ASP A 10 -12.97 -3.86 1.70
N ALA A 11 -13.48 -4.38 2.82
CA ALA A 11 -13.01 -4.01 4.14
C ALA A 11 -11.57 -4.49 4.42
N VAL A 12 -11.17 -5.64 3.87
CA VAL A 12 -9.80 -6.15 4.00
C VAL A 12 -8.86 -5.39 3.07
N ILE A 13 -9.30 -5.08 1.85
CA ILE A 13 -8.56 -4.21 0.92
C ILE A 13 -8.30 -2.85 1.57
N PHE A 14 -9.36 -2.23 2.13
CA PHE A 14 -9.28 -0.99 2.88
C PHE A 14 -8.34 -1.12 4.09
N GLY A 15 -8.43 -2.24 4.83
CA GLY A 15 -7.54 -2.54 5.95
C GLY A 15 -6.07 -2.58 5.54
N ILE A 16 -5.73 -3.24 4.44
CA ILE A 16 -4.34 -3.32 3.94
C ILE A 16 -3.84 -1.94 3.50
N ILE A 17 -4.67 -1.17 2.78
CA ILE A 17 -4.32 0.19 2.36
C ILE A 17 -4.08 1.08 3.59
N MET A 18 -4.94 1.00 4.60
CA MET A 18 -4.78 1.74 5.87
C MET A 18 -3.53 1.32 6.63
N LEU A 19 -3.18 0.03 6.62
CA LEU A 19 -1.98 -0.50 7.24
C LEU A 19 -0.72 0.01 6.51
N ILE A 20 -0.71 -0.01 5.19
CA ILE A 20 0.36 0.55 4.35
C ILE A 20 0.51 2.05 4.61
N LEU A 21 -0.59 2.79 4.63
CA LEU A 21 -0.59 4.22 4.87
C LEU A 21 -0.02 4.54 6.26
N GLY A 22 -0.49 3.83 7.29
CA GLY A 22 0.01 3.94 8.66
C GLY A 22 1.50 3.60 8.76
N PHE A 23 1.95 2.55 8.06
CA PHE A 23 3.34 2.16 8.02
C PHE A 23 4.19 3.24 7.33
N VAL A 24 3.78 3.75 6.17
CA VAL A 24 4.48 4.80 5.44
C VAL A 24 4.54 6.10 6.25
N PHE A 25 3.46 6.50 6.92
CA PHE A 25 3.45 7.68 7.78
C PHE A 25 4.32 7.51 9.03
N TYR A 26 4.19 6.38 9.73
CA TYR A 26 5.02 6.06 10.90
C TYR A 26 6.49 6.12 10.57
N THR A 27 6.83 5.55 9.42
CA THR A 27 8.18 5.43 8.95
C THR A 27 8.73 6.75 8.41
N SER A 28 7.89 7.55 7.73
CA SER A 28 8.22 8.92 7.32
C SER A 28 8.35 9.88 8.50
N SER A 29 7.65 9.60 9.61
CA SER A 29 7.74 10.35 10.86
C SER A 29 8.87 9.84 11.76
N SER A 30 9.46 8.69 11.44
CA SER A 30 10.55 8.11 12.21
C SER A 30 11.82 8.96 12.04
N GLU A 31 12.42 9.38 13.16
CA GLU A 31 13.67 10.14 13.19
C GLU A 31 14.91 9.31 12.80
N ASN A 32 14.74 8.02 12.49
CA ASN A 32 15.81 7.16 12.05
C ASN A 32 16.49 7.71 10.78
N PRO A 33 17.83 7.88 10.78
CA PRO A 33 18.55 8.50 9.67
C PRO A 33 18.46 7.70 8.37
N ILE A 34 18.28 6.38 8.46
CA ILE A 34 18.08 5.48 7.32
C ILE A 34 16.76 5.80 6.61
N TRP A 35 15.66 5.85 7.36
CA TRP A 35 14.34 6.13 6.82
C TRP A 35 14.27 7.57 6.31
N LYS A 36 14.83 8.55 7.04
CA LYS A 36 14.87 9.95 6.58
C LYS A 36 15.63 10.12 5.26
N LYS A 37 16.74 9.40 5.07
CA LYS A 37 17.51 9.42 3.81
C LYS A 37 16.76 8.73 2.67
N PHE A 38 16.06 7.64 2.96
CA PHE A 38 15.19 6.95 2.01
C PHE A 38 14.00 7.81 1.58
N TYR A 39 13.31 8.45 2.53
CA TYR A 39 12.21 9.39 2.26
C TYR A 39 12.65 10.70 1.61
N SER A 40 13.94 11.07 1.74
CA SER A 40 14.52 12.19 1.00
C SER A 40 14.70 11.88 -0.48
N VAL A 41 14.81 10.60 -0.88
CA VAL A 41 14.90 10.17 -2.28
C VAL A 41 13.52 9.82 -2.81
N VAL A 42 12.70 9.13 -2.02
CA VAL A 42 11.34 8.74 -2.38
C VAL A 42 10.34 9.40 -1.45
N PRO A 43 9.56 10.39 -1.92
CA PRO A 43 8.61 11.08 -1.05
C PRO A 43 7.52 10.13 -0.55
N ALA A 44 7.02 10.37 0.66
CA ALA A 44 6.02 9.54 1.30
C ALA A 44 4.76 9.34 0.43
N LEU A 45 4.35 10.37 -0.33
CA LEU A 45 3.24 10.29 -1.28
C LEU A 45 3.49 9.27 -2.41
N LEU A 46 4.73 9.16 -2.89
CA LEU A 46 5.09 8.19 -3.92
C LEU A 46 5.01 6.78 -3.35
N MET A 47 5.51 6.54 -2.14
CA MET A 47 5.36 5.24 -1.46
C MET A 47 3.91 4.87 -1.16
N CYS A 48 3.14 5.84 -0.67
CA CYS A 48 1.71 5.71 -0.41
C CYS A 48 0.95 5.27 -1.65
N TYR A 49 1.37 5.67 -2.85
CA TYR A 49 0.73 5.27 -4.11
C TYR A 49 1.35 4.00 -4.70
N PHE A 50 2.67 3.86 -4.61
CA PHE A 50 3.44 2.79 -5.23
C PHE A 50 3.23 1.44 -4.56
N LEU A 51 3.22 1.38 -3.22
CA LEU A 51 2.94 0.13 -2.51
C LEU A 51 1.55 -0.45 -2.86
N PRO A 52 0.43 0.27 -2.66
CA PRO A 52 -0.88 -0.30 -2.97
C PRO A 52 -1.04 -0.60 -4.46
N SER A 53 -0.42 0.17 -5.36
CA SER A 53 -0.43 -0.11 -6.79
C SER A 53 0.38 -1.37 -7.17
N LEU A 54 1.50 -1.65 -6.48
CA LEU A 54 2.24 -2.92 -6.61
C LEU A 54 1.42 -4.09 -6.10
N LEU A 55 0.83 -3.98 -4.91
CA LEU A 55 -0.05 -5.04 -4.38
C LEU A 55 -1.24 -5.29 -5.31
N GLY A 56 -1.75 -4.23 -5.95
CA GLY A 56 -2.70 -4.26 -7.05
C GLY A 56 -2.21 -5.09 -8.24
N THR A 57 -1.04 -4.73 -8.74
CA THR A 57 -0.41 -5.34 -9.93
C THR A 57 0.02 -6.80 -9.69
N PHE A 58 0.41 -7.15 -8.46
CA PHE A 58 0.73 -8.52 -8.07
C PHE A 58 -0.52 -9.41 -7.89
N GLY A 59 -1.73 -8.85 -8.02
CA GLY A 59 -2.99 -9.59 -7.86
C GLY A 59 -3.29 -9.97 -6.40
N ILE A 60 -2.64 -9.32 -5.42
CA ILE A 60 -2.93 -9.52 -3.99
C ILE A 60 -4.19 -8.75 -3.59
N ILE A 61 -4.39 -7.58 -4.20
CA ILE A 61 -5.56 -6.72 -4.07
C ILE A 61 -6.00 -6.37 -5.49
N ASP A 62 -7.29 -6.24 -5.74
CA ASP A 62 -7.80 -5.85 -7.05
C ASP A 62 -8.44 -4.46 -6.93
N PRO A 63 -7.62 -3.38 -6.97
CA PRO A 63 -8.14 -2.02 -6.82
C PRO A 63 -8.96 -1.59 -8.05
N ASP A 64 -8.70 -2.18 -9.22
CA ASP A 64 -9.44 -1.96 -10.47
C ASP A 64 -10.81 -2.68 -10.48
N SER A 65 -10.92 -3.85 -9.82
CA SER A 65 -12.23 -4.49 -9.60
C SER A 65 -13.04 -3.86 -8.48
N SER A 66 -12.45 -2.98 -7.65
CA SER A 66 -13.19 -2.19 -6.67
C SER A 66 -14.00 -1.11 -7.40
N LYS A 67 -15.15 -1.55 -7.91
CA LYS A 67 -16.25 -0.75 -8.41
C LYS A 67 -16.86 0.01 -7.23
N LEU A 68 -16.35 1.20 -6.96
CA LEU A 68 -17.20 2.28 -6.46
C LEU A 68 -17.99 2.88 -7.63
#